data_AF-A0A2H6GJ19-F1
#
_entry.id   AF-A0A2H6GJ19-F1
#
_cell.length_a   1.000
_cell.length_b   1.000
_cell.length_c   1.000
_cell.angle_alpha   90.00
_cell.angle_beta   90.00
_cell.angle_gamma   90.00
#
_symmetry.space_group_name_H-M   'P 1'
#
loop_
_entity.id
_entity.type
_entity.pdbx_description
1 polymer ?
#
loop_
_entity_poly.entity_id
_entity_poly.type
_entity_poly.pdbx_seq_one_letter_code
_entity_poly.pdbx_strand_id
1 'polypeptide(L)'
;MTDRKTRLARFAGLTWNDLEDWSGSKIVSRGKSYQRQGLVSGLAKTADGGLIAWIEGTKRYTAKVGWDENGRLSSICTCPYQFDCKHGVAMVIEYLDHHKSNRQVPEVKQDDDRLRLLEGSDLDDELDDDELDDEGWDDEKVVSEETQNEIDIFLSGKTKGQLIQLIHELSKQYPEIAQDISDCKQMISGNTNILVARLRREICEIGDEPGWQDH
;
A
#
# COMPACT_ATOMS: atom_id res chain seq x y z
N MET A 1 -8.33 26.70 -13.67
CA MET A 1 -7.37 26.34 -14.74
C MET A 1 -5.90 26.55 -14.34
N THR A 2 -5.56 27.58 -13.55
CA THR A 2 -4.19 27.85 -13.08
C THR A 2 -3.64 26.79 -12.12
N ASP A 3 -4.47 26.23 -11.24
CA ASP A 3 -4.04 25.24 -10.23
C ASP A 3 -3.61 23.89 -10.85
N ARG A 4 -4.43 23.33 -11.76
CA ARG A 4 -4.14 22.05 -12.45
C ARG A 4 -2.80 22.04 -13.19
N LYS A 5 -2.53 23.08 -13.99
CA LYS A 5 -1.28 23.20 -14.75
C LYS A 5 -0.08 23.36 -13.81
N THR A 6 -0.30 24.00 -12.66
CA THR A 6 0.71 24.14 -11.61
C THR A 6 1.02 22.78 -10.97
N ARG A 7 0.01 21.98 -10.59
CA ARG A 7 0.20 20.63 -10.01
C ARG A 7 0.93 19.66 -10.94
N LEU A 8 0.60 19.65 -12.24
CA LEU A 8 1.31 18.83 -13.23
C LEU A 8 2.75 19.29 -13.49
N ALA A 9 3.00 20.60 -13.43
CA ALA A 9 4.35 21.15 -13.54
C ALA A 9 5.20 20.79 -12.31
N ARG A 10 4.60 20.65 -11.13
CA ARG A 10 5.30 20.21 -9.91
C ARG A 10 5.87 18.80 -10.06
N PHE A 11 5.18 17.88 -10.74
CA PHE A 11 5.73 16.55 -10.99
C PHE A 11 7.03 16.61 -11.81
N ALA A 12 7.12 17.49 -12.80
CA ALA A 12 8.31 17.61 -13.64
C ALA A 12 9.56 18.13 -12.91
N GLY A 13 9.37 18.79 -11.75
CA GLY A 13 10.44 19.30 -10.90
C GLY A 13 10.92 18.32 -9.82
N LEU A 14 10.33 17.13 -9.71
CA LEU A 14 10.67 16.17 -8.66
C LEU A 14 12.09 15.61 -8.83
N THR A 15 12.82 15.59 -7.72
CA THR A 15 14.14 15.01 -7.59
C THR A 15 14.09 13.62 -6.97
N TRP A 16 15.22 12.91 -6.98
CA TRP A 16 15.32 11.63 -6.28
C TRP A 16 15.11 11.76 -4.78
N ASN A 17 15.60 12.86 -4.17
CA ASN A 17 15.41 13.10 -2.75
C ASN A 17 13.93 13.28 -2.42
N ASP A 18 13.17 14.00 -3.25
CA ASP A 18 11.73 14.18 -3.03
C ASP A 18 10.96 12.84 -3.05
N LEU A 19 11.35 11.91 -3.93
CA LEU A 19 10.75 10.58 -3.97
C LEU A 19 11.14 9.72 -2.76
N GLU A 20 12.37 9.86 -2.27
CA GLU A 20 12.87 9.16 -1.08
C GLU A 20 12.27 9.72 0.21
N ASP A 21 12.06 11.02 0.29
CA ASP A 21 11.35 11.69 1.39
C ASP A 21 9.86 11.31 1.41
N TRP A 22 9.26 11.12 0.22
CA TRP A 22 7.87 10.70 0.10
C TRP A 22 7.63 9.25 0.52
N SER A 23 8.38 8.29 -0.05
CA SER A 23 8.05 6.86 0.05
C SER A 23 9.13 6.01 0.74
N GLY A 24 10.27 6.60 1.06
CA GLY A 24 11.43 5.91 1.59
C GLY A 24 12.29 5.24 0.51
N SER A 25 13.60 5.24 0.73
CA SER A 25 14.61 4.74 -0.23
C SER A 25 14.39 3.30 -0.71
N LYS A 26 13.87 2.42 0.15
CA LYS A 26 13.54 1.02 -0.21
C LYS A 26 12.39 0.94 -1.21
N ILE A 27 11.33 1.73 -1.02
CA ILE A 27 10.18 1.77 -1.94
C ILE A 27 10.61 2.41 -3.26
N VAL A 28 11.41 3.48 -3.20
CA VAL A 28 11.97 4.13 -4.40
C VAL A 28 12.78 3.16 -5.25
N SER A 29 13.67 2.38 -4.62
CA SER A 29 14.48 1.38 -5.32
C SER A 29 13.61 0.34 -6.04
N ARG A 30 12.53 -0.14 -5.40
CA ARG A 30 11.58 -1.07 -6.01
C ARG A 30 10.79 -0.41 -7.15
N GLY A 31 10.35 0.84 -6.99
CA GLY A 31 9.66 1.60 -8.04
C GLY A 31 10.54 1.79 -9.29
N LYS A 32 11.83 2.11 -9.10
CA LYS A 32 12.83 2.17 -10.19
C LYS A 32 12.90 0.84 -10.95
N SER A 33 12.86 -0.29 -10.25
CA SER A 33 12.90 -1.62 -10.88
C SER A 33 11.66 -1.89 -11.74
N TYR A 34 10.47 -1.54 -11.26
CA TYR A 34 9.22 -1.71 -12.00
C TYR A 34 9.18 -0.85 -13.27
N GLN A 35 9.64 0.40 -13.15
CA GLN A 35 9.73 1.31 -14.29
C GLN A 35 10.72 0.79 -15.36
N ARG A 36 11.92 0.38 -14.95
CA ARG A 36 12.94 -0.18 -15.87
C ARG A 36 12.50 -1.45 -16.58
N GLN A 37 11.64 -2.24 -15.94
CA GLN A 37 11.06 -3.45 -16.52
C GLN A 37 9.90 -3.15 -17.51
N GLY A 38 9.51 -1.89 -17.66
CA GLY A 38 8.41 -1.51 -18.56
C GLY A 38 7.04 -1.97 -18.07
N LEU A 39 6.87 -2.16 -16.75
CA LEU A 39 5.62 -2.65 -16.15
C LEU A 39 4.55 -1.57 -16.02
N VAL A 40 4.89 -0.31 -16.31
CA VAL A 40 3.95 0.82 -16.27
C VAL A 40 3.38 1.03 -17.66
N SER A 41 2.06 1.01 -17.80
CA SER A 41 1.39 1.20 -19.09
C SER A 41 0.16 2.10 -18.98
N GLY A 42 -0.25 2.66 -20.12
CA GLY A 42 -1.43 3.51 -20.22
C GLY A 42 -1.33 4.87 -19.49
N LEU A 43 -0.14 5.31 -19.07
CA LEU A 43 0.05 6.55 -18.30
C LEU A 43 -0.78 7.72 -18.87
N ALA A 44 -1.61 8.33 -18.03
CA ALA A 44 -2.50 9.44 -18.37
C ALA A 44 -2.55 10.49 -17.25
N LYS A 45 -2.89 11.73 -17.62
CA LYS A 45 -3.10 12.85 -16.70
C LYS A 45 -4.56 12.93 -16.27
N THR A 46 -4.81 13.08 -14.99
CA THR A 46 -6.17 13.21 -14.45
C THR A 46 -6.64 14.67 -14.44
N ALA A 47 -7.96 14.87 -14.39
CA ALA A 47 -8.56 16.22 -14.46
C ALA A 47 -8.19 17.13 -13.27
N ASP A 48 -7.86 16.53 -12.12
CA ASP A 48 -7.37 17.17 -10.88
C ASP A 48 -5.87 17.48 -10.91
N GLY A 49 -5.16 17.14 -11.99
CA GLY A 49 -3.72 17.38 -12.14
C GLY A 49 -2.82 16.32 -11.51
N GLY A 50 -3.35 15.13 -11.28
CA GLY A 50 -2.60 13.91 -10.95
C GLY A 50 -2.23 13.06 -12.17
N LEU A 51 -1.78 11.84 -11.89
CA LEU A 51 -1.38 10.82 -12.84
C LEU A 51 -2.12 9.51 -12.55
N ILE A 52 -2.43 8.74 -13.58
CA ILE A 52 -3.05 7.42 -13.47
C ILE A 52 -2.44 6.46 -14.50
N ALA A 53 -2.23 5.20 -14.11
CA ALA A 53 -1.65 4.17 -14.97
C ALA A 53 -2.05 2.75 -14.54
N TRP A 54 -1.85 1.81 -15.45
CA TRP A 54 -1.81 0.38 -15.16
C TRP A 54 -0.40 -0.04 -14.78
N ILE A 55 -0.27 -0.94 -13.83
CA ILE A 55 1.00 -1.49 -13.37
C ILE A 55 0.91 -3.00 -13.33
N GLU A 56 1.76 -3.65 -14.12
CA GLU A 56 1.88 -5.10 -14.12
C GLU A 56 2.67 -5.59 -12.89
N GLY A 57 2.18 -6.65 -12.27
CA GLY A 57 2.78 -7.29 -11.10
C GLY A 57 2.31 -8.74 -10.99
N THR A 58 2.05 -9.20 -9.76
CA THR A 58 1.37 -10.51 -9.53
C THR A 58 -0.04 -10.54 -10.13
N LYS A 59 -0.69 -9.38 -10.18
CA LYS A 59 -1.89 -9.09 -10.94
C LYS A 59 -1.70 -7.73 -11.60
N ARG A 60 -2.60 -7.35 -12.50
CA ARG A 60 -2.64 -5.98 -13.01
C ARG A 60 -3.24 -5.08 -11.94
N TYR A 61 -2.51 -4.02 -11.59
CA TYR A 61 -2.92 -3.02 -10.61
C TYR A 61 -3.18 -1.68 -11.29
N THR A 62 -4.05 -0.88 -10.69
CA THR A 62 -4.25 0.52 -11.05
C THR A 62 -3.60 1.37 -9.99
N ALA A 63 -2.88 2.43 -10.37
CA ALA A 63 -2.42 3.44 -9.41
C ALA A 63 -2.77 4.84 -9.89
N LYS A 64 -3.11 5.71 -8.94
CA LYS A 64 -3.26 7.15 -9.10
C LYS A 64 -2.29 7.86 -8.15
N VAL A 65 -1.59 8.88 -8.65
CA VAL A 65 -0.69 9.73 -7.86
C VAL A 65 -1.17 11.16 -8.00
N GLY A 66 -1.26 11.85 -6.87
CA GLY A 66 -1.68 13.24 -6.81
C GLY A 66 -0.88 14.03 -5.80
N TRP A 67 -1.32 15.27 -5.61
CA TRP A 67 -0.88 16.14 -4.53
C TRP A 67 -2.03 16.27 -3.55
N ASP A 68 -1.77 16.04 -2.28
CA ASP A 68 -2.74 16.30 -1.21
C ASP A 68 -2.93 17.81 -0.98
N GLU A 69 -3.85 18.16 -0.07
CA GLU A 69 -4.14 19.55 0.29
C GLU A 69 -2.93 20.28 0.92
N ASN A 70 -2.03 19.52 1.54
CA ASN A 70 -0.78 20.02 2.13
C ASN A 70 0.35 20.14 1.10
N GLY A 71 0.09 19.80 -0.16
CA GLY A 71 1.06 19.81 -1.24
C GLY A 71 2.12 18.73 -1.12
N ARG A 72 1.86 17.62 -0.43
CA ARG A 72 2.69 16.41 -0.41
C ARG A 72 2.24 15.46 -1.51
N LEU A 73 3.17 14.64 -2.02
CA LEU A 73 2.78 13.55 -2.90
C LEU A 73 2.00 12.51 -2.11
N SER A 74 0.98 11.96 -2.75
CA SER A 74 0.27 10.78 -2.27
C SER A 74 -0.07 9.89 -3.45
N SER A 75 -0.16 8.58 -3.20
CA SER A 75 -0.64 7.63 -4.18
C SER A 75 -1.63 6.65 -3.59
N ILE A 76 -2.57 6.22 -4.43
CA ILE A 76 -3.53 5.16 -4.16
C ILE A 76 -3.34 4.11 -5.24
N CYS A 77 -3.35 2.85 -4.85
CA CYS A 77 -3.14 1.72 -5.73
C CYS A 77 -3.98 0.51 -5.30
N THR A 78 -4.53 -0.23 -6.25
CA THR A 78 -5.28 -1.47 -5.98
C THR A 78 -4.40 -2.66 -5.54
N CYS A 79 -3.14 -2.42 -5.19
CA CYS A 79 -2.25 -3.45 -4.68
C CYS A 79 -2.40 -3.62 -3.16
N PRO A 80 -1.94 -4.75 -2.57
CA PRO A 80 -2.10 -4.99 -1.13
C PRO A 80 -1.45 -3.94 -0.21
N TYR A 81 -0.52 -3.13 -0.74
CA TYR A 81 0.13 -2.06 0.01
C TYR A 81 -0.67 -0.74 0.00
N GLN A 82 -1.63 -0.61 -0.93
CA GLN A 82 -2.61 0.48 -1.08
C GLN A 82 -2.02 1.88 -1.32
N PHE A 83 -1.24 2.43 -0.40
CA PHE A 83 -0.77 3.81 -0.44
C PHE A 83 0.75 3.90 -0.56
N ASP A 84 1.24 4.95 -1.23
CA ASP A 84 2.68 5.28 -1.34
C ASP A 84 3.57 4.07 -1.65
N CYS A 85 3.04 3.22 -2.53
CA CYS A 85 3.64 1.95 -2.88
C CYS A 85 4.65 2.11 -4.01
N LYS A 86 5.43 1.06 -4.24
CA LYS A 86 6.38 0.98 -5.36
C LYS A 86 5.74 1.23 -6.74
N HIS A 87 4.44 0.93 -6.91
CA HIS A 87 3.73 1.16 -8.17
C HIS A 87 3.45 2.64 -8.41
N GLY A 88 3.05 3.39 -7.37
CA GLY A 88 2.90 4.84 -7.43
C GLY A 88 4.22 5.52 -7.77
N VAL A 89 5.31 5.10 -7.12
CA VAL A 89 6.66 5.57 -7.44
C VAL A 89 7.05 5.25 -8.89
N ALA A 90 6.85 4.01 -9.35
CA ALA A 90 7.19 3.60 -10.71
C ALA A 90 6.46 4.48 -11.74
N MET A 91 5.19 4.80 -11.49
CA MET A 91 4.40 5.69 -12.34
C MET A 91 4.97 7.12 -12.40
N VAL A 92 5.40 7.68 -11.27
CA VAL A 92 6.03 9.01 -11.25
C VAL A 92 7.35 9.01 -12.02
N ILE A 93 8.16 7.96 -11.86
CA ILE A 93 9.43 7.84 -12.60
C ILE A 93 9.16 7.73 -14.10
N GLU A 94 8.16 6.94 -14.51
CA GLU A 94 7.77 6.82 -15.92
C GLU A 94 7.31 8.16 -16.50
N TYR A 95 6.55 8.94 -15.74
CA TYR A 95 6.16 10.29 -16.13
C TYR A 95 7.35 11.23 -16.30
N LEU A 96 8.31 11.18 -15.37
CA LEU A 96 9.54 11.98 -15.45
C LEU A 96 10.37 11.61 -16.69
N ASP A 97 10.42 10.33 -17.06
CA ASP A 97 11.12 9.86 -18.26
C ASP A 97 10.41 10.32 -19.54
N HIS A 98 9.08 10.21 -19.59
CA HIS A 98 8.27 10.75 -20.68
C HIS A 98 8.45 12.27 -20.82
N HIS A 99 8.50 13.00 -19.72
CA HIS A 99 8.72 14.45 -19.72
C HIS A 99 10.12 14.80 -20.28
N LYS A 100 11.17 14.07 -19.87
CA LYS A 100 12.54 14.26 -20.38
C LYS A 100 12.67 13.93 -21.87
N SER A 101 11.99 12.89 -22.32
CA SER A 101 11.95 12.46 -23.73
C SER A 101 10.91 13.23 -24.56
N ASN A 102 10.27 14.26 -24.00
CA ASN A 102 9.22 15.08 -24.64
C ASN A 102 8.06 14.25 -25.24
N ARG A 103 7.76 13.10 -24.63
CA ARG A 103 6.65 12.23 -25.04
C ARG A 103 5.34 12.76 -24.46
N GLN A 104 4.33 12.91 -25.31
CA GLN A 104 3.03 13.38 -24.84
C GLN A 104 2.33 12.31 -24.00
N VAL A 105 1.90 12.72 -22.80
CA VAL A 105 1.04 11.93 -21.92
C VAL A 105 -0.40 12.43 -22.11
N PRO A 106 -1.33 11.56 -22.56
CA PRO A 106 -2.71 11.93 -22.82
C PRO A 106 -3.45 12.32 -21.53
N GLU A 107 -4.56 13.05 -21.67
CA GLU A 107 -5.51 13.26 -20.58
C GLU A 107 -6.44 12.04 -20.47
N VAL A 108 -6.79 11.67 -19.25
CA VAL A 108 -7.72 10.58 -18.95
C VAL A 108 -9.13 10.95 -19.42
N LYS A 109 -9.88 9.98 -19.93
CA LYS A 109 -11.31 10.17 -20.22
C LYS A 109 -12.12 10.08 -18.92
N GLN A 110 -13.29 10.70 -18.89
CA GLN A 110 -14.14 10.67 -17.69
C GLN A 110 -14.62 9.25 -17.34
N ASP A 111 -14.82 8.37 -18.32
CA ASP A 111 -15.30 7.00 -18.08
C ASP A 111 -14.18 5.96 -18.25
N ASP A 112 -12.96 6.35 -17.91
CA ASP A 112 -11.81 5.45 -17.91
C ASP A 112 -11.92 4.38 -16.81
N ASP A 113 -11.78 3.10 -17.18
CA ASP A 113 -11.90 1.96 -16.26
C ASP A 113 -10.98 2.05 -15.05
N ARG A 114 -9.83 2.73 -15.18
CA ARG A 114 -8.91 2.93 -14.06
C ARG A 114 -9.48 3.86 -12.99
N LEU A 115 -10.28 4.84 -13.38
CA LEU A 115 -10.97 5.71 -12.42
C LEU A 115 -12.04 4.89 -11.68
N ARG A 116 -12.83 4.09 -12.41
CA ARG A 116 -13.83 3.18 -11.82
C ARG A 116 -13.23 2.20 -10.81
N LEU A 117 -12.11 1.56 -11.14
CA LEU A 117 -11.43 0.61 -10.24
C LEU A 117 -10.85 1.25 -8.97
N LEU A 118 -10.63 2.57 -8.98
CA LEU A 118 -10.17 3.32 -7.81
C LEU A 118 -11.31 3.98 -7.05
N GLU A 119 -12.44 4.23 -7.71
CA GLU A 119 -13.69 4.73 -7.13
C GLU A 119 -14.55 3.59 -6.54
N GLY A 120 -14.31 2.34 -6.95
CA GLY A 120 -15.05 1.15 -6.55
C GLY A 120 -14.71 0.59 -5.16
N SER A 121 -14.65 1.44 -4.13
CA SER A 121 -14.94 0.97 -2.75
C SER A 121 -16.44 0.87 -2.47
N ASP A 122 -17.30 1.33 -3.40
CA ASP A 122 -18.75 1.44 -3.21
C ASP A 122 -19.57 0.70 -4.29
N LEU A 123 -19.21 -0.54 -4.64
CA LEU A 123 -20.09 -1.45 -5.39
C LEU A 123 -20.32 -2.73 -4.59
N ASP A 124 -21.39 -2.72 -3.80
CA ASP A 124 -22.24 -3.89 -3.61
C ASP A 124 -22.73 -4.39 -4.98
N ASP A 125 -22.76 -5.72 -5.11
CA ASP A 125 -23.53 -6.54 -6.05
C ASP A 125 -23.22 -6.51 -7.56
N GLU A 126 -22.46 -7.51 -8.00
CA GLU A 126 -22.94 -8.60 -8.88
C GLU A 126 -21.80 -9.63 -9.04
N LEU A 127 -21.56 -10.41 -7.99
CA LEU A 127 -20.89 -11.70 -8.14
C LEU A 127 -21.92 -12.69 -8.65
N ASP A 128 -21.66 -13.20 -9.85
CA ASP A 128 -22.37 -14.31 -10.48
C ASP A 128 -22.26 -15.54 -9.56
N ASP A 129 -23.40 -15.91 -8.98
CA ASP A 129 -23.63 -17.00 -8.04
C ASP A 129 -23.66 -18.35 -8.79
N ASP A 130 -22.52 -18.79 -9.30
CA ASP A 130 -22.34 -20.17 -9.73
C ASP A 130 -21.27 -20.87 -8.88
N GLU A 131 -21.78 -21.47 -7.80
CA GLU A 131 -21.28 -22.65 -7.07
C GLU A 131 -19.85 -22.63 -6.52
N LEU A 132 -19.70 -22.08 -5.31
CA LEU A 132 -18.76 -22.63 -4.31
C LEU A 132 -19.47 -22.76 -2.96
N ASP A 133 -20.17 -23.89 -2.84
CA ASP A 133 -20.52 -24.50 -1.56
C ASP A 133 -19.22 -25.01 -0.92
N ASP A 134 -18.81 -24.44 0.23
CA ASP A 134 -18.38 -25.21 1.42
C ASP A 134 -17.97 -24.27 2.58
N GLU A 135 -18.96 -24.03 3.45
CA GLU A 135 -18.92 -23.84 4.90
C GLU A 135 -17.67 -23.24 5.62
N GLY A 136 -17.84 -21.99 6.06
CA GLY A 136 -17.56 -21.59 7.45
C GLY A 136 -16.16 -21.04 7.77
N TRP A 137 -16.02 -19.70 7.80
CA TRP A 137 -15.29 -19.07 8.90
C TRP A 137 -15.74 -17.62 9.17
N ASP A 138 -15.91 -17.36 10.46
CA ASP A 138 -16.64 -16.26 11.08
C ASP A 138 -15.66 -15.15 11.50
N ASP A 139 -16.10 -13.90 11.35
CA ASP A 139 -15.69 -12.72 12.14
C ASP A 139 -14.23 -12.16 12.00
N GLU A 140 -13.87 -11.59 10.85
CA GLU A 140 -12.82 -10.56 10.81
C GLU A 140 -13.49 -9.17 10.95
N LYS A 141 -13.61 -8.68 12.19
CA LYS A 141 -14.13 -7.34 12.48
C LYS A 141 -13.24 -6.27 11.84
N VAL A 142 -13.65 -5.81 10.67
CA VAL A 142 -13.12 -4.59 10.07
C VAL A 142 -13.41 -3.44 11.05
N VAL A 143 -12.37 -2.95 11.70
CA VAL A 143 -12.43 -1.80 12.61
C VAL A 143 -12.82 -0.59 11.75
N SER A 144 -13.96 0.04 12.05
CA SER A 144 -14.45 1.15 11.23
C SER A 144 -13.44 2.31 11.21
N GLU A 145 -13.36 3.03 10.10
CA GLU A 145 -12.43 4.17 9.94
C GLU A 145 -12.61 5.23 11.04
N GLU A 146 -13.83 5.39 11.56
CA GLU A 146 -14.13 6.26 12.70
C GLU A 146 -13.47 5.77 13.99
N THR A 147 -13.59 4.47 14.30
CA THR A 147 -12.94 3.89 15.48
C THR A 147 -11.42 3.95 15.39
N GLN A 148 -10.84 3.83 14.18
CA GLN A 148 -9.40 3.99 13.98
C GLN A 148 -8.94 5.44 14.25
N ASN A 149 -9.70 6.44 13.79
CA ASN A 149 -9.40 7.85 14.02
C ASN A 149 -9.47 8.22 15.51
N GLU A 150 -10.46 7.70 16.25
CA GLU A 150 -10.58 7.92 17.69
C GLU A 150 -9.39 7.32 18.47
N ILE A 151 -8.96 6.11 18.06
CA ILE A 151 -7.77 5.46 18.61
C ILE A 151 -6.53 6.32 18.35
N ASP A 152 -6.37 6.85 17.14
CA ASP A 152 -5.19 7.66 16.79
C ASP A 152 -5.12 8.97 17.58
N ILE A 153 -6.26 9.64 17.78
CA ILE A 153 -6.35 10.84 18.63
C ILE A 153 -5.99 10.49 20.08
N PHE A 154 -6.52 9.37 20.60
CA PHE A 154 -6.26 8.91 21.96
C PHE A 154 -4.79 8.54 22.20
N LEU A 155 -4.14 7.89 21.23
CA LEU A 155 -2.73 7.51 21.32
C LEU A 155 -1.81 8.73 21.16
N SER A 156 -2.14 9.65 20.26
CA SER A 156 -1.36 10.89 20.02
C SER A 156 -1.36 11.82 21.24
N GLY A 157 -2.40 11.78 22.06
CA GLY A 157 -2.50 12.54 23.31
C GLY A 157 -1.68 11.96 24.48
N LYS A 158 -1.07 10.78 24.34
CA LYS A 158 -0.33 10.11 25.42
C LYS A 158 1.15 10.44 25.41
N THR A 159 1.72 10.50 26.60
CA THR A 159 3.17 10.55 26.77
C THR A 159 3.80 9.19 26.44
N LYS A 160 5.09 9.20 26.10
CA LYS A 160 5.86 7.96 25.83
C LYS A 160 5.74 6.92 26.96
N GLY A 161 5.75 7.37 28.22
CA GLY A 161 5.60 6.47 29.37
C GLY A 161 4.22 5.81 29.44
N GLN A 162 3.16 6.57 29.16
CA GLN A 162 1.79 6.05 29.13
C GLN A 162 1.56 5.10 27.95
N LEU A 163 2.17 5.36 26.79
CA LEU A 163 2.13 4.45 25.65
C LEU A 163 2.83 3.12 25.95
N ILE A 164 4.01 3.17 26.57
CA ILE A 164 4.72 1.96 27.01
C ILE A 164 3.87 1.14 27.98
N GLN A 165 3.21 1.80 28.94
CA GLN A 165 2.34 1.12 29.90
C GLN A 165 1.12 0.46 29.22
N LEU A 166 0.47 1.17 28.30
CA LEU A 166 -0.66 0.64 27.53
C LEU A 166 -0.27 -0.59 26.72
N ILE A 167 0.87 -0.51 26.01
CA ILE A 167 1.39 -1.63 25.23
C ILE A 167 1.69 -2.82 26.15
N HIS A 168 2.30 -2.60 27.31
CA HIS A 168 2.54 -3.67 28.28
C HIS A 168 1.25 -4.33 28.80
N GLU A 169 0.19 -3.56 28.99
CA GLU A 169 -1.11 -4.07 29.39
C GLU A 169 -1.74 -4.92 28.28
N LEU A 170 -1.71 -4.44 27.03
CA LEU A 170 -2.18 -5.18 25.87
C LEU A 170 -1.38 -6.46 25.63
N SER A 171 -0.05 -6.43 25.76
CA SER A 171 0.81 -7.62 25.65
C SER A 171 0.54 -8.67 26.73
N LYS A 172 0.00 -8.28 27.89
CA LYS A 172 -0.42 -9.23 28.93
C LYS A 172 -1.75 -9.88 28.60
N GLN A 173 -2.66 -9.11 28.01
CA GLN A 173 -3.99 -9.60 27.65
C GLN A 173 -3.95 -10.46 26.38
N TYR A 174 -3.09 -10.11 25.43
CA TYR A 174 -2.96 -10.75 24.12
C TYR A 174 -1.50 -11.16 23.88
N PRO A 175 -1.15 -12.44 24.07
CA PRO A 175 0.22 -12.93 23.89
C PRO A 175 0.79 -12.71 22.49
N GLU A 176 -0.07 -12.68 21.47
CA GLU A 176 0.30 -12.39 20.07
C GLU A 176 0.96 -11.02 19.93
N ILE A 177 0.41 -9.98 20.58
CA ILE A 177 1.00 -8.64 20.58
C ILE A 177 2.40 -8.65 21.19
N ALA A 178 2.61 -9.43 22.26
CA ALA A 178 3.93 -9.57 22.87
C ALA A 178 4.92 -10.25 21.91
N GLN A 179 4.44 -11.24 21.16
CA GLN A 179 5.22 -11.94 20.15
C GLN A 179 5.59 -11.00 18.98
N ASP A 180 4.64 -10.24 18.45
CA ASP A 180 4.86 -9.26 17.39
C ASP A 180 5.87 -8.19 17.78
N ILE A 181 5.80 -7.69 19.02
CA ILE A 181 6.76 -6.72 19.54
C ILE A 181 8.17 -7.34 19.65
N SER A 182 8.26 -8.58 20.10
CA SER A 182 9.53 -9.33 20.14
C SER A 182 10.12 -9.52 18.74
N ASP A 183 9.26 -9.74 17.75
CA ASP A 183 9.65 -9.96 16.37
C ASP A 183 10.11 -8.67 15.71
N CYS A 184 9.36 -7.59 15.90
CA CYS A 184 9.77 -6.24 15.53
C CYS A 184 11.14 -5.90 16.12
N LYS A 185 11.38 -6.24 17.40
CA LYS A 185 12.68 -6.04 18.04
C LYS A 185 13.78 -6.88 17.37
N GLN A 186 13.53 -8.15 17.05
CA GLN A 186 14.49 -9.02 16.37
C GLN A 186 14.81 -8.53 14.95
N MET A 187 13.79 -8.03 14.23
CA MET A 187 13.94 -7.43 12.91
C MET A 187 14.76 -6.14 12.95
N ILE A 188 14.50 -5.26 13.91
CA ILE A 188 15.25 -3.99 14.06
C ILE A 188 16.69 -4.25 14.51
N SER A 189 16.92 -5.23 15.39
CA SER A 189 18.26 -5.60 15.86
C SER A 189 19.06 -6.47 14.87
N GLY A 190 18.45 -6.86 13.75
CA GLY A 190 19.09 -7.66 12.70
C GLY A 190 19.30 -9.14 13.07
N ASN A 191 18.76 -9.60 14.20
CA ASN A 191 18.88 -10.98 14.64
C ASN A 191 17.71 -11.83 14.12
N THR A 192 17.67 -12.01 12.79
CA THR A 192 16.56 -12.68 12.09
C THR A 192 16.60 -14.20 12.19
N ASN A 193 17.74 -14.79 12.59
CA ASN A 193 17.90 -16.24 12.69
C ASN A 193 16.97 -16.86 13.73
N ILE A 194 16.76 -16.18 14.85
CA ILE A 194 15.88 -16.65 15.93
C ILE A 194 14.41 -16.61 15.48
N LEU A 195 14.00 -15.53 14.82
CA LEU A 195 12.67 -15.39 14.22
C LEU A 195 12.39 -16.47 13.18
N VAL A 196 13.32 -16.68 12.24
CA VAL A 196 13.18 -17.71 11.20
C VAL A 196 13.11 -19.11 11.79
N ALA A 197 13.92 -19.41 12.81
CA ALA A 197 13.89 -20.71 13.48
C ALA A 197 12.55 -20.94 14.21
N ARG A 198 11.95 -19.90 14.80
CA ARG A 198 10.64 -19.98 15.44
C ARG A 198 9.52 -20.22 14.42
N LEU A 199 9.45 -19.39 13.37
CA LEU A 199 8.43 -19.50 12.31
C LEU A 199 8.49 -20.85 11.59
N ARG A 200 9.69 -21.38 11.34
CA ARG A 200 9.83 -22.73 10.76
C ARG A 200 9.25 -23.82 11.64
N ARG A 201 9.40 -23.68 12.96
CA ARG A 201 8.81 -24.63 13.92
C ARG A 201 7.29 -24.51 13.92
N GLU A 202 6.74 -23.30 13.93
CA GLU A 202 5.29 -23.07 13.83
C GLU A 202 4.70 -23.68 12.55
N ILE A 203 5.39 -23.53 11.40
CA ILE A 203 4.98 -24.16 10.14
C ILE A 203 4.99 -25.69 10.22
N CYS A 204 6.01 -26.29 10.85
CA CYS A 204 6.06 -27.73 11.05
C CYS A 204 4.96 -28.21 12.00
N GLU A 205 4.68 -27.47 13.09
CA GLU A 205 3.64 -27.81 14.06
C GLU A 205 2.25 -27.80 13.42
N ILE A 206 1.94 -26.82 12.55
CA ILE A 206 0.68 -26.76 11.80
C ILE A 206 0.64 -27.83 10.70
N GLY A 207 1.77 -28.07 10.00
CA GLY A 207 1.85 -29.09 8.95
C GLY A 207 1.79 -30.54 9.46
N ASP A 208 2.07 -30.75 10.75
CA ASP A 208 1.92 -32.05 11.42
C ASP A 208 0.47 -32.33 11.87
N GLU A 209 -0.44 -31.39 11.69
CA GLU A 209 -1.86 -31.61 11.92
C GLU A 209 -2.45 -32.56 10.85
N PRO A 210 -3.24 -33.57 11.26
CA PRO A 210 -3.66 -34.66 10.38
C PRO A 210 -4.55 -34.23 9.20
N GLY A 211 -5.07 -33.00 9.19
CA GLY A 211 -5.82 -32.44 8.05
C GLY A 211 -4.94 -31.92 6.91
N TRP A 212 -3.63 -31.79 7.12
CA TRP A 212 -2.69 -31.17 6.17
C TRP A 212 -1.59 -32.14 5.68
N GLN A 213 -1.64 -33.40 6.11
CA GLN A 213 -0.73 -34.45 5.62
C GLN A 213 -1.39 -35.20 4.46
N ASP A 214 -0.79 -35.12 3.27
CA ASP A 214 -1.12 -36.01 2.15
C ASP A 214 -0.82 -37.46 2.56
N HIS A 215 -1.85 -38.33 2.53
CA HIS A 215 -1.72 -39.77 2.73
C HIS A 215 -1.09 -40.49 1.53
#